data_AF-A0A2D6R8W5-F1
#
_entry.id   AF-A0A2D6R8W5-F1
#
_cell.length_a   1.000
_cell.length_b   1.000
_cell.length_c   1.000
_cell.angle_alpha   90.00
_cell.angle_beta   90.00
_cell.angle_gamma   90.00
#
_symmetry.space_group_name_H-M   'P 1'
#
loop_
_entity.id
_entity.type
_entity.pdbx_description
1 polymer ?
#
loop_
_entity_poly.entity_id
_entity_poly.type
_entity_poly.pdbx_seq_one_letter_code
_entity_poly.pdbx_strand_id
1 'polypeptide(L)'
;MTTQKKFISPSEFTGDIPGRGRKPSKMAQEIAKLLKGCPVGKGLELTLPETKQTTSKGQARVRGQITTASKMAGWNKAGIQWTTKGSPFVTRVA
;
A
#
# COMPACT_ATOMS: atom_id res chain seq x y z
N MET A 1 -6.97 25.35 -31.55
CA MET A 1 -5.84 25.73 -30.69
C MET A 1 -5.65 24.63 -29.64
N THR A 2 -4.64 23.78 -29.83
CA THR A 2 -4.37 22.60 -28.99
C THR A 2 -3.47 23.00 -27.82
N THR A 3 -3.99 22.94 -26.60
CA THR A 3 -3.24 23.24 -25.37
C THR A 3 -2.13 22.19 -25.17
N GLN A 4 -0.88 22.55 -25.48
CA GLN A 4 0.26 21.71 -25.15
C GLN A 4 0.38 21.59 -23.62
N LYS A 5 0.22 20.37 -23.09
CA LYS A 5 0.54 20.08 -21.69
C LYS A 5 2.05 20.24 -21.53
N LYS A 6 2.48 21.31 -20.85
CA LYS A 6 3.88 21.51 -20.45
C LYS A 6 4.27 20.41 -19.47
N PHE A 7 5.14 19.49 -19.89
CA PHE A 7 5.77 18.53 -19.00
C PHE A 7 6.84 19.27 -18.20
N ILE A 8 6.67 19.39 -16.89
CA ILE A 8 7.62 20.04 -15.98
C ILE A 8 8.64 19.00 -15.54
N SER A 9 9.93 19.32 -15.62
CA SER A 9 10.99 18.43 -15.18
C SER A 9 10.96 18.29 -13.65
N PRO A 10 11.23 17.11 -13.05
CA PRO A 10 11.16 16.92 -11.60
C PRO A 10 12.05 17.87 -10.78
N SER A 11 13.12 18.38 -11.37
CA SER A 11 14.04 19.37 -10.80
C SER A 11 13.51 20.81 -10.83
N GLU A 12 12.55 21.10 -11.70
CA GLU A 12 11.91 22.42 -11.88
C GLU A 12 10.63 22.56 -11.04
N PHE A 13 10.18 21.46 -10.42
CA PHE A 13 9.01 21.45 -9.54
C PHE A 13 9.40 21.90 -8.13
N THR A 14 9.14 23.17 -7.83
CA THR A 14 9.37 23.79 -6.51
C THR A 14 8.19 23.68 -5.55
N GLY A 15 7.07 23.09 -5.98
CA GLY A 15 5.90 22.85 -5.13
C GLY A 15 6.04 21.63 -4.23
N ASP A 16 5.21 21.54 -3.20
CA ASP A 16 5.01 20.29 -2.48
C ASP A 16 4.29 19.29 -3.39
N ILE A 17 4.94 18.16 -3.69
CA ILE A 17 4.29 17.06 -4.43
C ILE A 17 3.23 16.47 -3.49
N PRO A 18 1.93 16.52 -3.83
CA PRO A 18 0.88 15.99 -2.97
C PRO A 18 1.17 14.52 -2.63
N GLY A 19 1.46 14.24 -1.35
CA GLY A 19 1.74 12.89 -0.86
C GLY A 19 3.23 12.55 -0.68
N ARG A 20 4.18 13.38 -1.12
CA ARG A 20 5.60 13.18 -0.81
C ARG A 20 5.86 13.63 0.63
N GLY A 21 6.38 12.74 1.47
CA GLY A 21 6.64 13.01 2.90
C GLY A 21 5.44 12.88 3.84
N ARG A 22 4.25 12.47 3.36
CA ARG A 22 3.14 12.15 4.26
C ARG A 22 3.52 10.96 5.14
N LYS A 23 3.48 11.16 6.46
CA LYS A 23 3.69 10.08 7.43
C LYS A 23 2.74 8.92 7.12
N PRO A 24 3.22 7.66 7.16
CA PRO A 24 2.36 6.50 6.97
C PRO A 24 1.18 6.55 7.95
N SER A 25 0.00 6.15 7.50
CA SER A 25 -1.17 6.07 8.38
C SER A 25 -0.90 5.11 9.55
N LYS A 26 -1.52 5.34 10.71
CA LYS A 26 -1.41 4.43 11.88
C LYS A 26 -1.68 2.97 11.49
N MET A 27 -2.72 2.76 10.68
CA MET A 27 -3.05 1.45 10.11
C MET A 27 -1.92 0.83 9.27
N ALA A 28 -1.22 1.61 8.45
CA ALA A 28 -0.08 1.10 7.68
C ALA A 28 1.10 0.71 8.59
N GLN A 29 1.30 1.44 9.70
CA GLN A 29 2.32 1.11 10.69
C GLN A 29 1.99 -0.19 11.44
N GLU A 30 0.72 -0.40 11.80
CA GLU A 30 0.26 -1.64 12.44
C GLU A 30 0.39 -2.84 11.50
N ILE A 31 -0.03 -2.69 10.24
CA ILE A 31 0.16 -3.73 9.23
C ILE A 31 1.65 -4.02 9.03
N ALA A 32 2.52 -3.01 9.00
CA ALA A 32 3.95 -3.21 8.83
C ALA A 32 4.57 -4.03 9.97
N LYS A 33 4.10 -3.84 11.21
CA LYS A 33 4.52 -4.66 12.36
C LYS A 33 4.12 -6.12 12.18
N LEU A 34 2.91 -6.38 11.69
CA LEU A 34 2.42 -7.75 11.43
C LEU A 34 3.18 -8.43 10.29
N LEU A 35 3.56 -7.68 9.25
CA LEU A 35 4.31 -8.19 8.11
C LEU A 35 5.81 -8.37 8.42
N LYS A 36 6.33 -7.71 9.46
CA LYS A 36 7.75 -7.80 9.81
C LYS A 36 8.10 -9.23 10.23
N GLY A 37 9.11 -9.80 9.59
CA GLY A 37 9.56 -11.17 9.87
C GLY A 37 8.84 -12.27 9.07
N CYS A 38 7.87 -11.94 8.21
CA CYS A 38 7.27 -12.96 7.33
C CYS A 38 8.31 -13.44 6.28
N PRO A 39 8.53 -14.76 6.15
CA PRO A 39 9.45 -15.31 5.16
C PRO A 39 8.89 -15.18 3.73
N VAL A 40 9.79 -15.16 2.76
CA VAL A 40 9.44 -15.09 1.32
C VAL A 40 8.62 -16.33 0.92
N GLY A 41 7.59 -16.13 0.11
CA GLY A 41 6.70 -17.21 -0.35
C GLY A 41 5.63 -17.62 0.66
N LYS A 42 5.63 -17.04 1.88
CA LYS A 42 4.53 -17.20 2.84
C LYS A 42 3.64 -15.97 2.82
N GLY A 43 2.37 -16.21 3.13
CA GLY A 43 1.36 -15.16 3.27
C GLY A 43 0.74 -15.13 4.65
N LEU A 44 0.28 -13.95 5.01
CA LEU A 44 -0.41 -13.65 6.25
C LEU A 44 -1.79 -13.09 5.92
N GLU A 45 -2.83 -13.65 6.55
CA GLU A 45 -4.15 -13.03 6.53
C GLU A 45 -4.19 -11.88 7.55
N LEU A 46 -4.56 -10.69 7.10
CA LEU A 46 -4.78 -9.56 7.99
C LEU A 46 -6.17 -9.67 8.60
N THR A 47 -6.23 -9.88 9.91
CA THR A 47 -7.48 -10.02 10.68
C THR A 47 -7.96 -8.73 11.32
N LEU A 48 -7.25 -7.61 11.08
CA LEU A 48 -7.62 -6.30 11.60
C LEU A 48 -8.99 -5.87 11.07
N PRO A 49 -9.97 -5.49 11.92
CA PRO A 49 -11.32 -5.12 11.49
C PRO A 49 -11.33 -4.02 10.42
N GLU A 50 -10.42 -3.05 10.54
CA GLU A 50 -10.28 -1.91 9.62
C GLU A 50 -9.82 -2.33 8.21
N THR A 51 -9.11 -3.46 8.10
CA THR A 51 -8.63 -3.98 6.81
C THR A 51 -9.71 -4.73 6.05
N LYS A 52 -10.81 -5.10 6.70
CA LYS A 52 -11.89 -5.88 6.10
C LYS A 52 -12.75 -4.97 5.21
N GLN A 53 -12.76 -5.26 3.91
CA GLN A 53 -13.48 -4.47 2.92
C GLN A 53 -14.12 -5.38 1.87
N THR A 54 -15.43 -5.21 1.66
CA THR A 54 -16.22 -5.95 0.66
C THR A 54 -16.42 -5.16 -0.63
N THR A 55 -16.21 -3.84 -0.59
CA THR A 55 -16.33 -2.97 -1.78
C THR A 55 -14.98 -2.82 -2.48
N SER A 56 -15.00 -2.77 -3.81
CA SER A 56 -13.79 -2.57 -4.64
C SER A 56 -13.02 -1.29 -4.28
N LYS A 57 -13.74 -0.21 -3.97
CA LYS A 57 -13.15 1.07 -3.55
C LYS A 57 -12.48 0.98 -2.18
N GLY A 58 -13.11 0.29 -1.22
CA GLY A 58 -12.52 0.03 0.09
C GLY A 58 -11.27 -0.84 -0.01
N GLN A 59 -11.33 -1.89 -0.82
CA GLN A 59 -10.21 -2.77 -1.09
C GLN A 59 -9.02 -2.03 -1.74
N ALA A 60 -9.27 -1.14 -2.70
CA ALA A 60 -8.22 -0.32 -3.30
C ALA A 60 -7.50 0.58 -2.27
N ARG A 61 -8.26 1.18 -1.34
CA ARG A 61 -7.71 2.01 -0.26
C ARG A 61 -6.81 1.20 0.68
N VAL A 62 -7.29 0.04 1.14
CA VAL A 62 -6.52 -0.85 2.03
C VAL A 62 -5.31 -1.43 1.30
N ARG A 63 -5.43 -1.77 0.02
CA ARG A 63 -4.29 -2.21 -0.82
C ARG A 63 -3.17 -1.15 -0.85
N GLY A 64 -3.51 0.14 -0.93
CA GLY A 64 -2.53 1.22 -0.84
C GLY A 64 -1.79 1.26 0.50
N GLN A 65 -2.50 1.01 1.60
CA GLN A 65 -1.91 0.93 2.94
C GLN A 65 -1.03 -0.32 3.11
N ILE A 66 -1.48 -1.48 2.64
CA ILE A 66 -0.69 -2.72 2.66
C ILE A 66 0.59 -2.56 1.84
N THR A 67 0.52 -1.92 0.68
CA THR A 67 1.69 -1.68 -0.17
C THR A 67 2.71 -0.79 0.55
N THR A 68 2.24 0.27 1.21
CA THR A 68 3.10 1.13 2.04
C THR A 68 3.69 0.34 3.21
N ALA A 69 2.87 -0.44 3.92
CA ALA A 69 3.28 -1.26 5.04
C ALA A 69 4.33 -2.32 4.66
N SER A 70 4.17 -2.95 3.49
CA SER A 70 5.12 -3.95 2.98
C SER A 70 6.49 -3.33 2.72
N LYS A 71 6.53 -2.12 2.13
CA LYS A 71 7.78 -1.37 1.96
C LYS A 71 8.42 -1.02 3.30
N MET A 72 7.61 -0.59 4.28
CA MET A 72 8.09 -0.32 5.64
C MET A 72 8.63 -1.56 6.36
N ALA A 73 8.07 -2.74 6.06
CA ALA A 73 8.55 -4.03 6.55
C ALA A 73 9.80 -4.54 5.80
N GLY A 74 10.33 -3.79 4.82
CA GLY A 74 11.52 -4.14 4.04
C GLY A 74 11.25 -5.11 2.90
N TRP A 75 10.01 -5.21 2.42
CA TRP A 75 9.66 -6.09 1.30
C TRP A 75 9.77 -5.34 -0.02
N ASN A 76 10.37 -5.98 -1.03
CA ASN A 76 10.45 -5.44 -2.39
C ASN A 76 9.11 -5.57 -3.12
N LYS A 77 8.45 -6.72 -2.96
CA LYS A 77 7.15 -7.01 -3.58
C LYS A 77 6.22 -7.71 -2.59
N ALA A 78 4.95 -7.38 -2.68
CA ALA A 78 3.88 -8.03 -1.92
C ALA A 78 2.75 -8.44 -2.88
N GLY A 79 2.31 -9.69 -2.78
CA GLY A 79 1.08 -10.17 -3.40
C GLY A 79 -0.09 -9.88 -2.48
N ILE A 80 -1.17 -9.31 -3.02
CA ILE A 80 -2.36 -8.95 -2.21
C ILE A 80 -3.59 -9.57 -2.86
N GLN A 81 -4.15 -10.56 -2.17
CA GLN A 81 -5.40 -11.24 -2.53
C GLN A 81 -6.46 -10.93 -1.48
N TRP A 82 -7.72 -11.14 -1.83
CA TRP A 82 -8.86 -10.91 -0.94
C TRP A 82 -9.59 -12.22 -0.71
N THR A 83 -9.88 -12.51 0.55
CA THR A 83 -10.73 -13.66 0.89
C THR A 83 -12.18 -13.36 0.55
N THR A 84 -13.02 -14.39 0.46
CA THR A 84 -14.48 -14.25 0.26
C THR A 84 -15.15 -13.46 1.38
N LYS A 85 -14.51 -13.36 2.55
CA LYS A 85 -14.96 -12.58 3.70
C LYS A 85 -14.53 -11.11 3.63
N GLY A 86 -13.77 -10.71 2.60
CA GLY A 86 -13.26 -9.35 2.42
C GLY A 86 -12.00 -9.03 3.24
N SER A 87 -11.33 -10.03 3.81
CA SER A 87 -10.04 -9.84 4.49
C SER A 87 -8.89 -9.88 3.48
N PRO A 88 -7.84 -9.06 3.63
CA PRO A 88 -6.68 -9.12 2.76
C PRO A 88 -5.73 -10.25 3.18
N PHE A 89 -5.32 -11.06 2.21
CA PHE A 89 -4.24 -12.03 2.32
C PHE A 89 -2.99 -11.47 1.63
N VAL A 90 -1.93 -11.25 2.41
CA VAL A 90 -0.71 -10.57 1.96
C VAL A 90 0.44 -11.55 1.93
N THR A 91 0.99 -11.80 0.75
CA THR A 91 2.10 -12.74 0.52
C THR A 91 3.39 -11.99 0.24
N ARG A 92 4.48 -12.37 0.91
CA ARG A 92 5.81 -11.82 0.58
C ARG A 92 6.31 -12.46 -0.71
N VAL A 93 6.54 -11.63 -1.72
CA VAL A 93 7.08 -12.08 -3.01
C VAL A 93 8.56 -11.72 -3.05
N ALA A 94 9.37 -12.63 -3.61
CA ALA A 94 10.80 -12.40 -3.85
C ALA A 94 11.04 -11.25 -4.84
#